data_AF-A0A7H4M0Q7-F1
#
_entry.id   AF-A0A7H4M0Q7-F1
#
_cell.length_a   1.000
_cell.length_b   1.000
_cell.length_c   1.000
_cell.angle_alpha   90.00
_cell.angle_beta   90.00
_cell.angle_gamma   90.00
#
_symmetry.space_group_name_H-M   'P 1'
#
loop_
_entity.id
_entity.type
_entity.pdbx_description
1 polymer ?
#
loop_
_entity_poly.entity_id
_entity_poly.type
_entity_poly.pdbx_seq_one_letter_code
_entity_poly.pdbx_strand_id
1 'polypeptide(L)'
;MSPDVAKTVIEYLESFDDVDLKIKAINELKSLIHQHSPFCREPVDCVLWVEAKTVEANDYNPNVMATVEKNCWNVLSNWMVLPNR
;
A
#
# COMPACT_ATOMS: atom_id res chain seq x y z
N MET A 1 11.40 5.51 19.31
CA MET A 1 10.16 6.28 19.57
C MET A 1 10.19 6.70 21.03
N SER A 2 9.86 7.95 21.37
CA SER A 2 9.72 8.30 22.80
C SER A 2 8.68 7.37 23.42
N PRO A 3 8.90 6.82 24.62
CA PRO A 3 7.91 6.00 25.31
C PRO A 3 6.54 6.67 25.41
N ASP A 4 6.52 8.00 25.52
CA ASP A 4 5.29 8.79 25.63
C ASP A 4 4.44 8.72 24.36
N VAL A 5 5.08 8.79 23.19
CA VAL A 5 4.36 8.71 21.90
C VAL A 5 3.75 7.32 21.72
N ALA A 6 4.47 6.27 22.12
CA ALA A 6 3.96 4.90 22.06
C ALA A 6 2.71 4.76 22.92
N LYS A 7 2.80 5.25 24.15
CA LYS A 7 1.71 5.21 25.12
C LYS A 7 0.48 5.97 24.59
N THR A 8 0.65 7.20 24.10
CA THR A 8 -0.46 7.99 23.56
C THR A 8 -1.15 7.32 22.37
N VAL A 9 -0.37 6.72 21.46
CA VAL A 9 -0.94 6.01 20.30
C VAL A 9 -1.72 4.78 20.75
N ILE A 10 -1.19 4.01 21.72
CA ILE A 10 -1.88 2.84 22.27
C ILE A 10 -3.19 3.27 22.94
N GLU A 11 -3.15 4.25 23.85
CA GLU A 11 -4.34 4.76 24.55
C GLU A 11 -5.41 5.27 23.57
N TYR A 12 -5.00 5.98 22.52
CA TYR A 12 -5.90 6.40 21.46
C TYR A 12 -6.57 5.21 20.75
N LEU A 13 -5.80 4.21 20.33
CA LEU A 13 -6.33 3.04 19.61
C LEU A 13 -7.15 2.10 20.51
N GLU A 14 -6.87 2.06 21.81
CA GLU A 14 -7.64 1.29 22.80
C GLU A 14 -8.93 1.98 23.23
N SER A 15 -9.09 3.29 22.96
CA SER A 15 -10.34 4.01 23.23
C SER A 15 -11.52 3.62 22.33
N PHE A 16 -11.27 2.87 21.25
CA PHE A 16 -12.28 2.41 20.31
C PHE A 16 -12.73 0.98 20.63
N ASP A 17 -13.97 0.83 21.08
CA ASP A 17 -14.63 -0.48 21.27
C ASP A 17 -15.15 -1.07 19.96
N ASP A 18 -15.55 -0.20 19.01
CA ASP A 18 -16.05 -0.59 17.69
C ASP A 18 -14.88 -0.86 16.73
N VAL A 19 -14.91 -2.03 16.08
CA VAL A 19 -13.84 -2.50 15.20
C VAL A 19 -13.71 -1.64 13.94
N ASP A 20 -14.81 -1.19 13.36
CA ASP A 20 -14.78 -0.39 12.13
C ASP A 20 -14.21 1.01 12.41
N LEU A 21 -14.58 1.61 13.55
CA LEU A 21 -13.99 2.86 14.02
C LEU A 21 -12.50 2.71 14.31
N LYS A 22 -12.09 1.60 14.92
CA LYS A 22 -10.68 1.30 15.20
C LYS A 22 -9.87 1.14 13.92
N ILE A 23 -10.40 0.42 12.93
CA ILE A 23 -9.79 0.27 11.60
C ILE A 23 -9.64 1.63 10.92
N LYS A 24 -10.70 2.47 10.97
CA LYS A 24 -10.66 3.82 10.41
C LYS A 24 -9.57 4.68 11.06
N ALA A 25 -9.49 4.68 12.39
CA ALA A 25 -8.46 5.42 13.14
C ALA A 25 -7.03 4.96 12.79
N ILE A 26 -6.83 3.64 12.62
CA ILE A 26 -5.54 3.09 12.19
C ILE A 26 -5.19 3.53 10.77
N ASN A 27 -6.15 3.49 9.84
CA ASN A 27 -5.95 3.93 8.46
C ASN A 27 -5.60 5.42 8.38
N GLU A 28 -6.30 6.27 9.15
CA GLU A 28 -5.99 7.70 9.23
C GLU A 28 -4.57 7.96 9.76
N LEU A 29 -4.15 7.23 10.80
CA LEU A 29 -2.80 7.32 11.33
C LEU A 29 -1.75 6.88 10.30
N LYS A 30 -2.00 5.80 9.56
CA LYS A 30 -1.11 5.34 8.48
C LYS A 30 -0.99 6.38 7.36
N SER A 31 -2.09 7.00 6.95
CA SER A 31 -2.06 8.08 5.95
C SER A 31 -1.31 9.30 6.44
N LEU A 32 -1.46 9.68 7.72
CA LEU A 32 -0.71 10.77 8.32
C LEU A 32 0.79 10.48 8.31
N ILE A 33 1.20 9.28 8.75
CA ILE A 33 2.61 8.87 8.76
C ILE A 33 3.18 8.89 7.33
N HIS A 34 2.43 8.36 6.36
CA HIS A 34 2.82 8.35 4.95
C HIS A 34 3.11 9.76 4.41
N GLN A 35 2.29 10.76 4.73
CA GLN A 35 2.50 12.15 4.30
C GLN A 35 3.84 12.72 4.78
N HIS A 36 4.34 12.25 5.91
CA HIS A 36 5.63 12.66 6.49
C HIS A 36 6.76 11.67 6.21
N SER A 37 6.49 10.57 5.51
CA SER A 37 7.50 9.57 5.14
C SER A 37 8.45 10.14 4.08
N PRO A 38 9.76 9.85 4.15
CA PRO A 38 10.67 10.14 3.04
C PRO A 38 10.30 9.37 1.76
N PHE A 39 9.45 8.34 1.86
CA PHE A 39 8.95 7.55 0.74
C PHE A 39 7.48 7.88 0.42
N CYS A 40 6.98 9.07 0.77
CA CYS A 40 5.60 9.47 0.51
C CYS A 40 5.18 9.46 -0.98
N ARG A 41 6.16 9.38 -1.90
CA ARG A 41 5.93 9.27 -3.34
C ARG A 41 5.89 7.81 -3.83
N GLU A 42 6.29 6.87 -2.98
CA GLU A 42 6.31 5.45 -3.28
C GLU A 42 4.95 4.83 -2.93
N PRO A 43 4.27 4.18 -3.88
CA PRO A 43 2.93 3.64 -3.66
C PRO A 43 2.88 2.52 -2.62
N VAL A 44 4.04 1.93 -2.28
CA VAL A 44 4.16 0.82 -1.32
C VAL A 44 4.34 1.28 0.13
N ASP A 45 4.55 2.57 0.37
CA ASP A 45 4.83 3.10 1.72
C ASP A 45 3.57 3.13 2.62
N CYS A 46 2.36 3.18 2.03
CA CYS A 46 1.11 3.20 2.77
C CYS A 46 0.15 2.08 2.36
N VAL A 47 -0.06 1.11 3.25
CA VAL A 47 -1.04 0.03 3.06
C VAL A 47 -2.20 0.21 4.02
N LEU A 48 -3.39 0.45 3.46
CA LEU A 48 -4.63 0.64 4.21
C LEU A 48 -5.47 -0.63 4.19
N TRP A 49 -6.19 -0.89 5.28
CA TRP A 49 -7.17 -1.96 5.31
C TRP A 49 -8.48 -1.49 4.68
N VAL A 50 -9.07 -2.32 3.83
CA VAL A 50 -10.39 -2.09 3.22
C VAL A 50 -11.21 -3.37 3.36
N GLU A 51 -12.52 -3.23 3.53
CA GLU A 51 -13.40 -4.39 3.65
C GLU A 51 -13.39 -5.21 2.35
N ALA A 52 -13.30 -6.53 2.46
CA ALA A 52 -13.21 -7.39 1.26
C ALA A 52 -14.40 -7.21 0.30
N LYS A 53 -15.60 -6.90 0.83
CA LYS A 53 -16.81 -6.65 0.01
C LYS A 53 -16.74 -5.37 -0.85
N THR A 54 -15.82 -4.44 -0.55
CA THR A 54 -15.60 -3.21 -1.34
C THR A 54 -14.47 -3.37 -2.35
N VAL A 55 -13.78 -4.51 -2.34
CA VAL A 55 -12.69 -4.83 -3.26
C VAL A 55 -13.23 -5.70 -4.38
N GLU A 56 -13.15 -5.21 -5.61
CA GLU A 56 -13.42 -6.02 -6.79
C GLU A 56 -12.27 -7.01 -6.98
N ALA A 57 -12.61 -8.27 -7.24
CA ALA A 57 -11.60 -9.26 -7.61
C ALA A 57 -10.96 -8.81 -8.93
N ASN A 58 -9.64 -8.72 -8.95
CA ASN A 58 -8.94 -8.52 -10.21
C ASN A 58 -9.01 -9.82 -11.01
N ASP A 59 -9.50 -9.76 -12.25
CA ASP A 59 -9.51 -10.86 -13.22
C ASP A 59 -8.08 -11.20 -13.74
N TYR A 60 -7.05 -11.00 -12.91
CA TYR A 60 -5.66 -11.23 -13.26
C TYR A 60 -5.44 -12.72 -13.54
N ASN A 61 -5.28 -13.04 -14.81
CA ASN A 61 -4.98 -14.39 -15.28
C ASN A 61 -3.48 -14.49 -15.61
N PRO A 62 -2.65 -15.14 -14.79
CA PRO A 62 -1.21 -15.27 -15.05
C PRO A 62 -0.90 -16.06 -16.34
N ASN A 63 -1.86 -16.84 -16.86
CA ASN A 63 -1.74 -17.55 -18.14
C ASN A 63 -2.16 -16.70 -19.35
N VAL A 64 -2.84 -15.56 -19.12
CA VAL A 64 -3.32 -14.64 -20.15
C VAL A 64 -2.96 -13.22 -19.73
N MET A 65 -1.69 -12.88 -19.88
CA MET A 65 -1.20 -11.52 -19.73
C MET A 65 -1.86 -10.61 -20.78
N ALA A 66 -2.37 -9.46 -20.35
CA ALA A 66 -3.02 -8.51 -21.24
C ALA A 66 -2.04 -7.99 -22.31
N THR A 67 -2.52 -7.65 -23.51
CA THR A 67 -1.67 -7.19 -24.63
C THR A 67 -0.81 -5.98 -24.25
N VAL A 68 -1.33 -5.08 -23.40
CA VAL A 68 -0.60 -3.91 -22.88
C VAL A 68 0.58 -4.33 -22.01
N GLU A 69 0.39 -5.28 -21.11
CA GLU A 69 1.45 -5.81 -20.24
C GLU A 69 2.51 -6.58 -21.04
N LYS A 70 2.11 -7.34 -22.07
CA LYS A 70 3.05 -8.00 -22.99
C LYS A 70 3.92 -7.01 -23.74
N ASN A 71 3.34 -5.90 -24.20
CA ASN A 71 4.10 -4.85 -24.89
C ASN A 71 5.09 -4.17 -23.94
N CYS A 72 4.70 -3.86 -22.70
CA CYS A 72 5.62 -3.38 -21.67
C CYS A 72 6.74 -4.39 -21.39
N TRP A 73 6.43 -5.69 -21.33
CA TRP A 73 7.42 -6.74 -21.13
C TRP A 73 8.41 -6.86 -22.30
N ASN A 74 7.93 -6.79 -23.54
CA ASN A 74 8.76 -6.81 -24.74
C ASN A 74 9.68 -5.58 -24.81
N VAL A 75 9.18 -4.41 -24.42
CA VAL A 75 9.98 -3.19 -24.30
C VAL A 75 11.05 -3.42 -23.23
N LEU A 76 10.71 -3.76 -21.99
CA LEU A 76 11.68 -4.00 -20.91
C LEU A 76 12.72 -5.08 -21.27
N SER A 77 12.29 -6.15 -21.95
CA SER A 77 13.19 -7.21 -22.44
C SER A 77 14.16 -6.67 -23.49
N ASN A 78 13.71 -5.80 -24.40
CA ASN A 78 14.56 -5.18 -25.42
C ASN A 78 15.52 -4.13 -24.82
N TRP A 79 15.12 -3.45 -23.74
CA TRP A 79 15.97 -2.52 -22.99
C TRP A 79 17.02 -3.23 -22.13
N MET A 80 16.72 -4.42 -21.57
CA MET A 80 17.70 -5.26 -20.86
C MET A 80 18.72 -5.94 -21.78
N VAL A 81 18.48 -5.95 -23.10
CA VAL A 81 19.40 -6.48 -24.13
C VAL A 81 20.21 -5.35 -24.80
N LEU A 82 20.16 -4.12 -24.30
CA LEU A 82 21.14 -3.12 -24.71
C LEU A 82 22.52 -3.54 -24.18
N PRO A 83 23.52 -3.72 -25.07
CA PRO A 83 24.85 -4.12 -24.64
C PRO A 83 25.47 -3.01 -23.81
N ASN A 84 26.19 -3.40 -22.75
CA ASN A 84 27.07 -2.56 -21.92
C ASN A 84 27.54 -1.28 -22.65
N ARG A 85 27.29 -0.12 -22.04
CA ARG A 85 28.39 0.83 -21.89
C ARG A 85 29.26 0.37 -20.74
#